data_AF-A0A3D0Z4K2-F1
#
_entry.id   AF-A0A3D0Z4K2-F1
#
_cell.length_a   1.000
_cell.length_b   1.000
_cell.length_c   1.000
_cell.angle_alpha   90.00
_cell.angle_beta   90.00
_cell.angle_gamma   90.00
#
_symmetry.space_group_name_H-M   'P 1'
#
loop_
_entity.id
_entity.type
_entity.pdbx_description
1 polymer ?
#
loop_
_entity_poly.entity_id
_entity_poly.type
_entity_poly.pdbx_seq_one_letter_code
_entity_poly.pdbx_strand_id
1 'polypeptide(L)'
;MSALGGFAVPVVIGLILLGGLIRRVPVFDAFLEGAGEGIKTMTAILPSLVGLITAVEMFQASGAMDMLTEALKPAAGLIALPPETMPLAILRPISGGGAFALFDNLLKNFGPDSAAGRVGSVLCGSSETTFYTVTVYYGACGVSKTRYTIFCALLADFIAVIASSLAVKMLF
;
A
#
# COMPACT_ATOMS: atom_id res chain seq x y z
N MET A 1 5.61 11.21 21.41
CA MET A 1 5.84 10.01 20.57
C MET A 1 6.26 10.35 19.13
N SER A 2 5.98 11.55 18.59
CA SER A 2 6.37 11.99 17.24
C SER A 2 7.88 12.00 16.96
N ALA A 3 8.72 12.28 17.96
CA ALA A 3 10.19 12.30 17.78
C ALA A 3 10.80 10.90 17.53
N LEU A 4 10.25 9.83 18.13
CA LEU A 4 10.78 8.47 17.98
C LEU A 4 10.59 7.92 16.57
N GLY A 5 9.44 8.20 15.94
CA GLY A 5 9.18 7.78 14.55
C GLY A 5 10.14 8.42 13.55
N GLY A 6 10.52 9.68 13.77
CA GLY A 6 11.46 10.39 12.90
C GLY A 6 12.87 9.78 12.85
N PHE A 7 13.29 9.05 13.89
CA PHE A 7 14.59 8.40 13.96
C PHE A 7 14.61 6.98 13.37
N ALA A 8 13.45 6.38 13.05
CA ALA A 8 13.40 5.01 12.55
C ALA A 8 14.23 4.81 11.28
N VAL A 9 14.07 5.69 10.29
CA VAL A 9 14.79 5.61 9.01
C VAL A 9 16.31 5.80 9.19
N PRO A 10 16.80 6.86 9.87
CA PRO A 10 18.23 7.01 10.16
C PRO A 10 18.84 5.84 10.92
N VAL A 11 18.13 5.27 11.91
CA VAL A 11 18.62 4.13 12.70
C VAL A 11 18.79 2.89 11.82
N VAL A 12 17.81 2.57 10.98
CA VAL A 12 17.90 1.42 10.06
C VAL A 12 19.07 1.59 9.09
N ILE A 13 19.23 2.77 8.49
CA ILE A 13 20.37 3.06 7.61
C ILE A 13 21.69 2.91 8.37
N GLY A 14 21.79 3.48 9.57
CA GLY A 14 22.96 3.37 10.42
C GLY A 14 23.33 1.91 10.75
N LEU A 15 22.35 1.07 11.05
CA LEU A 15 22.56 -0.36 11.31
C LEU A 15 23.07 -1.11 10.08
N ILE A 16 22.56 -0.80 8.88
CA ILE A 16 23.03 -1.40 7.61
C ILE A 16 24.50 -1.01 7.37
N LEU A 17 24.83 0.28 7.50
CA LEU A 17 26.19 0.78 7.31
C LEU A 17 27.17 0.17 8.33
N LEU A 18 26.78 0.12 9.62
CA LEU A 18 27.56 -0.51 10.68
C LEU A 18 27.77 -2.01 10.41
N GLY A 19 26.73 -2.73 10.00
CA GLY A 19 26.81 -4.14 9.62
C GLY A 19 27.78 -4.37 8.45
N GLY A 20 27.75 -3.48 7.45
CA GLY A 20 28.71 -3.47 6.34
C GLY A 20 30.15 -3.23 6.80
N LEU A 21 30.37 -2.26 7.69
CA LEU A 21 31.70 -1.98 8.28
C LEU A 21 32.23 -3.17 9.09
N ILE A 22 31.42 -3.75 9.98
CA ILE A 22 31.83 -4.88 10.84
C ILE A 22 32.24 -6.08 9.99
N ARG A 23 31.51 -6.33 8.89
CA ARG A 23 31.81 -7.42 7.95
C ARG A 23 32.87 -7.06 6.91
N ARG A 24 33.47 -5.86 6.98
CA ARG A 24 34.48 -5.35 6.03
C ARG A 24 34.01 -5.40 4.57
N VAL A 25 32.73 -5.14 4.33
CA VAL A 25 32.16 -5.02 2.99
C VAL A 25 32.52 -3.64 2.44
N PRO A 26 32.94 -3.50 1.16
CA PRO A 26 33.06 -2.21 0.51
C PRO A 26 31.67 -1.60 0.28
N VAL A 27 31.15 -0.93 1.32
CA VAL A 27 29.74 -0.49 1.38
C VAL A 27 29.36 0.42 0.21
N PHE A 28 30.27 1.29 -0.23
CA PHE A 28 30.03 2.19 -1.36
C PHE A 28 29.93 1.43 -2.69
N ASP A 29 30.81 0.47 -2.95
CA ASP A 29 30.78 -0.32 -4.18
C ASP A 29 29.53 -1.21 -4.22
N ALA A 30 29.19 -1.86 -3.10
CA ALA A 30 27.96 -2.64 -2.98
C ALA A 30 26.69 -1.78 -3.19
N PHE A 31 26.71 -0.53 -2.72
CA PHE A 31 25.64 0.43 -2.98
C PHE A 31 25.52 0.76 -4.48
N LEU A 32 26.64 1.04 -5.15
CA LEU A 32 26.64 1.35 -6.59
C LEU A 32 26.16 0.17 -7.43
N GLU A 33 26.59 -1.04 -7.09
CA GLU A 33 26.12 -2.28 -7.73
C GLU A 33 24.61 -2.46 -7.55
N GLY A 34 24.12 -2.37 -6.32
CA GLY A 34 22.69 -2.47 -6.02
C GLY A 34 21.87 -1.36 -6.69
N ALA A 35 22.40 -0.14 -6.78
CA ALA A 35 21.75 0.96 -7.51
C ALA A 35 21.66 0.66 -9.01
N GLY A 36 22.72 0.10 -9.60
CA GLY A 36 22.73 -0.32 -11.01
C GLY A 36 21.73 -1.43 -11.33
N GLU A 37 21.61 -2.43 -10.46
CA GLU A 37 20.57 -3.47 -10.56
C GLU A 37 19.17 -2.88 -10.40
N GLY A 38 18.99 -1.96 -9.46
CA GLY A 38 17.74 -1.24 -9.22
C GLY A 38 17.25 -0.52 -10.47
N ILE A 39 18.13 0.15 -11.23
CA ILE A 39 17.78 0.81 -12.49
C ILE A 39 17.25 -0.19 -13.51
N LYS A 40 17.90 -1.36 -13.68
CA LYS A 40 17.43 -2.39 -14.62
C LYS A 40 16.03 -2.87 -14.25
N THR A 41 15.82 -3.19 -12.98
CA THR A 41 14.51 -3.61 -12.47
C THR A 41 13.46 -2.53 -12.67
N MET A 42 13.79 -1.27 -12.36
CA MET A 42 12.92 -0.12 -12.59
C MET A 42 12.47 -0.06 -14.05
N THR A 43 13.39 -0.11 -15.01
CA THR A 43 13.04 -0.03 -16.44
C THR A 43 12.12 -1.16 -16.91
N ALA A 44 12.23 -2.35 -16.32
CA ALA A 44 11.37 -3.49 -16.64
C ALA A 44 9.94 -3.30 -16.14
N ILE A 45 9.77 -2.74 -14.94
CA ILE A 45 8.45 -2.57 -14.32
C ILE A 45 7.77 -1.25 -14.70
N LEU A 46 8.55 -0.20 -15.00
CA LEU A 46 8.07 1.17 -15.23
C LEU A 46 6.87 1.27 -16.20
N PRO A 47 6.87 0.62 -17.40
CA PRO A 47 5.75 0.77 -18.34
C PRO A 47 4.42 0.30 -17.75
N SER A 48 4.46 -0.80 -17.00
CA SER A 48 3.28 -1.38 -16.38
C SER A 48 2.76 -0.50 -15.23
N LEU A 49 3.66 0.13 -14.47
CA LEU A 49 3.31 1.06 -13.40
C LEU A 49 2.67 2.32 -13.94
N VAL A 50 3.22 2.90 -15.00
CA VAL A 50 2.65 4.09 -15.66
C VAL A 50 1.24 3.80 -16.17
N GLY A 51 1.02 2.66 -16.82
CA GLY A 51 -0.31 2.26 -17.29
C GLY A 51 -1.33 2.12 -16.16
N LEU A 52 -0.95 1.44 -15.07
CA LEU A 52 -1.81 1.25 -13.90
C LEU A 52 -2.16 2.59 -13.21
N ILE A 53 -1.15 3.42 -12.91
CA ILE A 53 -1.37 4.71 -12.24
C ILE A 53 -2.26 5.61 -13.10
N THR A 54 -2.01 5.67 -14.42
CA THR A 54 -2.84 6.48 -15.34
C THR A 54 -4.29 6.02 -15.33
N ALA A 55 -4.55 4.71 -15.41
CA ALA A 55 -5.91 4.17 -15.38
C ALA A 55 -6.63 4.49 -14.06
N VAL A 56 -5.91 4.40 -12.93
CA VAL A 56 -6.43 4.72 -11.60
C VAL A 56 -6.78 6.20 -11.46
N GLU A 57 -5.89 7.10 -11.89
CA GLU A 57 -6.13 8.54 -11.84
C GLU A 57 -7.30 8.93 -12.74
N MET A 58 -7.42 8.34 -13.94
CA MET A 58 -8.59 8.53 -14.80
C MET A 58 -9.87 8.03 -14.14
N PHE A 59 -9.84 6.87 -13.49
CA PHE A 59 -11.00 6.33 -12.77
C PHE A 59 -11.43 7.23 -11.61
N GLN A 60 -10.50 7.75 -10.83
CA GLN A 60 -10.79 8.74 -9.78
C GLN A 60 -11.35 10.04 -10.35
N ALA A 61 -10.68 10.62 -11.35
CA ALA A 61 -11.11 11.87 -11.98
C ALA A 61 -12.47 11.78 -12.69
N SER A 62 -12.90 10.56 -13.08
CA SER A 62 -14.21 10.32 -13.68
C SER A 62 -15.39 10.40 -12.71
N GLY A 63 -15.17 10.43 -11.40
CA GLY A 63 -16.22 10.35 -10.37
C GLY A 63 -16.78 8.93 -10.17
N ALA A 64 -16.29 7.93 -10.92
CA ALA A 64 -16.73 6.55 -10.76
C ALA A 64 -16.40 5.98 -9.36
N MET A 65 -15.31 6.43 -8.75
CA MET A 65 -14.94 6.06 -7.39
C MET A 65 -15.97 6.55 -6.36
N ASP A 66 -16.50 7.76 -6.54
CA ASP A 66 -17.51 8.33 -5.65
C ASP A 66 -18.84 7.57 -5.77
N MET A 67 -19.26 7.28 -7.01
CA MET A 67 -20.46 6.47 -7.28
C MET A 67 -20.35 5.07 -6.65
N LEU A 68 -19.19 4.43 -6.77
CA LEU A 68 -18.95 3.11 -6.19
C LEU A 68 -18.96 3.16 -4.66
N THR A 69 -18.36 4.21 -4.08
CA THR A 69 -18.34 4.46 -2.64
C THR A 69 -19.76 4.64 -2.08
N GLU A 70 -20.61 5.41 -2.76
CA GLU A 70 -22.00 5.60 -2.38
C GLU A 70 -22.80 4.29 -2.47
N ALA A 71 -22.62 3.51 -3.54
CA ALA A 71 -23.30 2.24 -3.72
C ALA A 71 -22.92 1.20 -2.65
N LEU A 72 -21.67 1.20 -2.18
CA LEU A 72 -21.16 0.26 -1.18
C LEU A 72 -21.39 0.70 0.27
N LYS A 73 -21.80 1.96 0.49
CA LYS A 73 -22.10 2.51 1.82
C LYS A 73 -23.01 1.64 2.71
N PRO A 74 -24.14 1.06 2.24
CA PRO A 74 -24.95 0.18 3.08
C PRO A 74 -24.22 -1.11 3.49
N ALA A 75 -23.37 -1.66 2.63
CA ALA A 75 -22.59 -2.85 2.94
C ALA A 75 -21.48 -2.55 3.96
N ALA A 76 -20.84 -1.38 3.89
CA ALA A 76 -19.88 -0.95 4.91
C ALA A 76 -20.49 -0.83 6.31
N GLY A 77 -21.74 -0.39 6.40
CA GLY A 77 -22.48 -0.33 7.66
C GLY A 77 -22.61 -1.70 8.35
N LEU A 78 -22.76 -2.78 7.58
CA LEU A 78 -22.88 -4.15 8.11
C LEU A 78 -21.59 -4.64 8.77
N ILE A 79 -20.44 -4.19 8.28
CA ILE A 79 -19.10 -4.58 8.78
C ILE A 79 -18.48 -3.51 9.70
N ALA A 80 -19.28 -2.54 10.15
CA ALA A 80 -18.86 -1.40 10.97
C ALA A 80 -17.68 -0.60 10.39
N LEU A 81 -17.50 -0.64 9.06
CA LEU A 81 -16.42 0.08 8.38
C LEU A 81 -16.74 1.58 8.38
N PRO A 82 -15.85 2.45 8.89
CA PRO A 82 -16.04 3.90 8.81
C PRO A 82 -16.17 4.32 7.33
N PRO A 83 -17.26 5.01 6.93
CA PRO A 83 -17.48 5.42 5.54
C PRO A 83 -16.30 6.17 4.91
N GLU A 84 -15.58 6.93 5.73
CA GLU A 84 -14.40 7.71 5.35
C GLU A 84 -13.23 6.84 4.86
N THR A 85 -13.19 5.57 5.27
CA THR A 85 -12.16 4.61 4.85
C THR A 85 -12.52 3.88 3.55
N MET A 86 -13.73 4.05 3.03
CA MET A 86 -14.18 3.34 1.83
C MET A 86 -13.33 3.66 0.58
N PRO A 87 -13.02 4.93 0.27
CA PRO A 87 -12.16 5.25 -0.88
C PRO A 87 -10.78 4.60 -0.75
N LEU A 88 -10.23 4.58 0.49
CA LEU A 88 -8.97 3.91 0.79
C LEU A 88 -9.08 2.40 0.56
N ALA A 89 -10.14 1.74 1.04
CA ALA A 89 -10.38 0.32 0.87
C ALA A 89 -10.49 -0.11 -0.60
N ILE A 90 -11.10 0.73 -1.45
CA ILE A 90 -11.23 0.45 -2.89
C ILE A 90 -9.90 0.70 -3.62
N LEU A 91 -9.18 1.77 -3.25
CA LEU A 91 -7.96 2.15 -3.95
C LEU A 91 -6.75 1.29 -3.55
N ARG A 92 -6.75 0.74 -2.32
CA ARG A 92 -5.63 -0.01 -1.75
C ARG A 92 -5.16 -1.18 -2.61
N PRO A 93 -6.03 -2.06 -3.16
CA PRO A 93 -5.61 -3.13 -4.08
C PRO A 93 -4.97 -2.62 -5.38
N ILE A 94 -5.25 -1.37 -5.78
CA ILE A 94 -4.91 -0.85 -7.10
C ILE A 94 -3.64 0.02 -7.08
N SER A 95 -3.49 0.90 -6.08
CA SER A 95 -2.37 1.85 -6.03
C SER A 95 -1.88 2.11 -4.61
N GLY A 96 -0.59 1.90 -4.37
CA GLY A 96 0.04 2.16 -3.07
C GLY A 96 0.20 3.64 -2.79
N GLY A 97 0.71 4.39 -3.77
CA GLY A 97 0.87 5.84 -3.65
C GLY A 97 -0.46 6.57 -3.52
N GLY A 98 -1.47 6.18 -4.32
CA GLY A 98 -2.81 6.77 -4.24
C GLY A 98 -3.50 6.44 -2.91
N ALA A 99 -3.45 5.18 -2.47
CA ALA A 99 -3.96 4.79 -1.16
C ALA A 99 -3.24 5.51 -0.02
N PHE A 100 -1.92 5.71 -0.11
CA PHE A 100 -1.17 6.44 0.90
C PHE A 100 -1.56 7.92 0.97
N ALA A 101 -1.82 8.56 -0.18
CA ALA A 101 -2.32 9.94 -0.21
C ALA A 101 -3.71 10.07 0.43
N LEU A 102 -4.63 9.13 0.13
CA LEU A 102 -5.94 9.07 0.79
C LEU A 102 -5.80 8.82 2.29
N PHE A 103 -4.89 7.94 2.69
CA PHE A 103 -4.63 7.66 4.10
C PHE A 103 -4.07 8.88 4.83
N ASP A 104 -3.09 9.60 4.26
CA ASP A 104 -2.56 10.84 4.81
C ASP A 104 -3.65 11.92 4.94
N ASN A 105 -4.51 12.06 3.93
CA ASN A 105 -5.66 12.97 3.97
C ASN A 105 -6.64 12.58 5.10
N LEU A 106 -6.91 11.29 5.24
CA LEU A 106 -7.78 10.75 6.28
C LEU A 106 -7.21 11.00 7.68
N LEU A 107 -5.91 10.82 7.88
CA LEU A 107 -5.24 11.16 9.14
C LEU A 107 -5.26 12.66 9.43
N LYS A 108 -5.11 13.52 8.42
CA LYS A 108 -5.18 14.98 8.58
C LYS A 108 -6.57 15.46 8.96
N ASN A 109 -7.62 14.87 8.38
CA ASN A 109 -8.99 15.30 8.60
C ASN A 109 -9.61 14.74 9.90
N PHE A 110 -9.31 13.48 10.23
CA PHE A 110 -9.95 12.79 11.37
C PHE A 110 -8.99 12.53 12.55
N GLY A 111 -7.68 12.66 12.33
CA GLY A 111 -6.66 12.34 13.33
C GLY A 111 -6.36 10.83 13.41
N PRO A 112 -5.14 10.46 13.85
CA PRO A 112 -4.71 9.06 13.93
C PRO A 112 -5.45 8.23 14.99
N ASP A 113 -6.00 8.87 16.01
CA ASP A 113 -6.75 8.21 17.08
C ASP A 113 -8.23 8.00 16.77
N SER A 114 -8.74 8.53 15.66
CA SER A 114 -10.12 8.30 15.24
C SER A 114 -10.34 6.87 14.78
N ALA A 115 -11.61 6.41 14.78
CA ALA A 115 -11.97 5.10 14.24
C ALA A 115 -11.52 4.95 12.78
N ALA A 116 -11.74 5.97 11.95
CA ALA A 116 -11.26 6.00 10.58
C ALA A 116 -9.73 5.94 10.50
N GLY A 117 -9.03 6.75 11.29
CA GLY A 117 -7.56 6.77 11.34
C GLY A 117 -6.94 5.43 11.74
N ARG A 118 -7.52 4.78 12.76
CA ARG A 118 -7.09 3.45 13.21
C ARG A 118 -7.38 2.37 12.18
N VAL A 119 -8.58 2.34 11.61
CA VAL A 119 -8.94 1.36 10.56
C VAL A 119 -8.07 1.54 9.33
N GLY A 120 -7.88 2.79 8.88
CA GLY A 120 -6.97 3.10 7.78
C GLY A 120 -5.53 2.68 8.06
N SER A 121 -5.06 2.83 9.30
CA SER A 121 -3.71 2.43 9.71
C SER A 121 -3.54 0.91 9.68
N VAL A 122 -4.50 0.16 10.23
CA VAL A 122 -4.47 -1.31 10.21
C VAL A 122 -4.56 -1.83 8.78
N LEU A 123 -5.43 -1.26 7.95
CA LEU A 123 -5.58 -1.62 6.55
C LEU A 123 -4.28 -1.38 5.77
N CYS A 124 -3.70 -0.19 5.88
CA CYS A 124 -2.43 0.15 5.23
C CYS A 124 -1.26 -0.71 5.72
N GLY A 125 -1.28 -1.17 6.97
CA GLY A 125 -0.24 -2.04 7.53
C GLY A 125 -0.42 -3.53 7.26
N SER A 126 -1.64 -3.98 6.94
CA SER A 126 -1.98 -5.41 6.83
C SER A 126 -2.25 -5.89 5.41
N SER A 127 -2.34 -4.99 4.44
CA SER A 127 -2.61 -5.32 3.05
C SER A 127 -1.55 -4.75 2.12
N GLU A 128 -1.47 -5.32 0.92
CA GLU A 128 -0.60 -4.86 -0.16
C GLU A 128 -1.42 -4.32 -1.33
N THR A 129 -0.72 -3.83 -2.35
CA THR A 129 -1.32 -3.33 -3.58
C THR A 129 -1.46 -4.43 -4.61
N THR A 130 -2.49 -5.27 -4.52
CA THR A 130 -2.69 -6.47 -5.35
C THR A 130 -2.30 -6.32 -6.83
N PHE A 131 -2.87 -5.36 -7.56
CA PHE A 131 -2.59 -5.23 -9.00
C PHE A 131 -1.17 -4.79 -9.29
N TYR A 132 -0.62 -3.90 -8.46
CA TYR A 132 0.77 -3.46 -8.57
C TYR A 132 1.73 -4.61 -8.25
N THR A 133 1.50 -5.31 -7.15
CA THR A 133 2.34 -6.40 -6.66
C THR A 133 2.33 -7.58 -7.62
N VAL A 134 1.17 -7.96 -8.13
CA VAL A 134 1.06 -8.99 -9.19
C VAL A 134 1.84 -8.55 -10.42
N THR A 135 1.62 -7.33 -10.90
CA THR A 135 2.31 -6.81 -12.10
C THR A 135 3.83 -6.82 -11.94
N VAL A 136 4.36 -6.32 -10.81
CA VAL A 136 5.80 -6.24 -10.55
C VAL A 136 6.41 -7.63 -10.39
N TYR A 137 5.83 -8.48 -9.54
CA TYR A 137 6.40 -9.79 -9.26
C TYR A 137 6.24 -10.77 -10.42
N TYR A 138 5.08 -10.77 -11.07
CA TYR A 138 4.85 -11.66 -12.21
C TYR A 138 5.60 -11.17 -13.45
N GLY A 139 5.73 -9.85 -13.61
CA GLY A 139 6.57 -9.26 -14.65
C GLY A 139 8.04 -9.66 -14.50
N ALA A 140 8.59 -9.58 -13.27
CA ALA A 140 9.96 -10.01 -12.99
C ALA A 140 10.18 -11.52 -13.21
N CYS A 141 9.18 -12.35 -12.88
CA CYS A 141 9.26 -13.81 -13.05
C CYS A 141 8.79 -14.30 -14.44
N GLY A 142 8.35 -13.41 -15.34
CA GLY A 142 7.82 -13.79 -16.67
C GLY A 142 6.51 -14.59 -16.64
N VAL A 143 5.70 -14.47 -15.58
CA VAL A 143 4.46 -15.22 -15.40
C VAL A 143 3.29 -14.50 -16.07
N SER A 144 2.65 -15.14 -17.05
CA SER A 144 1.51 -14.57 -17.79
C SER A 144 0.14 -15.01 -17.27
N LYS A 145 0.06 -16.09 -16.47
CA LYS A 145 -1.20 -16.67 -15.99
C LYS A 145 -1.59 -16.10 -14.62
N THR A 146 -2.39 -15.04 -14.60
CA THR A 146 -2.78 -14.32 -13.38
C THR A 146 -4.19 -14.64 -12.86
N ARG A 147 -4.99 -15.42 -13.61
CA ARG A 147 -6.45 -15.54 -13.39
C ARG A 147 -6.86 -15.90 -11.96
N TYR A 148 -6.15 -16.82 -11.32
CA TYR A 148 -6.49 -17.28 -9.98
C TYR A 148 -5.88 -16.39 -8.90
N THR A 149 -4.69 -15.85 -9.19
CA THR A 149 -3.96 -14.97 -8.28
C THR A 149 -4.74 -13.70 -8.00
N ILE A 150 -5.27 -13.06 -9.04
CA ILE A 150 -6.06 -11.83 -8.88
C ILE A 150 -7.29 -12.09 -8.02
N PHE A 151 -8.01 -13.19 -8.28
CA PHE A 151 -9.20 -13.53 -7.50
C PHE A 151 -8.87 -13.79 -6.02
N CYS A 152 -7.86 -14.62 -5.75
CA CYS A 152 -7.45 -14.91 -4.38
C CYS A 152 -6.91 -13.67 -3.65
N ALA A 153 -6.17 -12.81 -4.34
CA ALA A 153 -5.60 -11.59 -3.77
C ALA A 153 -6.70 -10.56 -3.46
N LEU A 154 -7.65 -10.35 -4.36
CA LEU A 154 -8.80 -9.47 -4.09
C LEU A 154 -9.68 -10.01 -2.95
N LEU A 155 -9.82 -11.33 -2.83
CA LEU A 155 -10.51 -11.93 -1.68
C LEU A 155 -9.75 -11.66 -0.37
N ALA A 156 -8.42 -11.77 -0.40
CA ALA A 156 -7.58 -11.44 0.74
C ALA A 156 -7.68 -9.95 1.12
N ASP A 157 -7.71 -9.05 0.13
CA ASP A 157 -7.92 -7.61 0.37
C ASP A 157 -9.29 -7.33 0.99
N PHE A 158 -10.34 -7.99 0.49
CA PHE A 158 -11.68 -7.89 1.07
C PHE A 158 -11.70 -8.35 2.53
N ILE A 159 -11.07 -9.48 2.83
CA ILE A 159 -10.91 -9.97 4.21
C ILE A 159 -10.10 -8.98 5.04
N ALA A 160 -9.04 -8.37 4.50
CA ALA A 160 -8.22 -7.40 5.20
C ALA A 160 -9.03 -6.15 5.58
N VAL A 161 -9.92 -5.66 4.72
CA VAL A 161 -10.83 -4.54 5.03
C VAL A 161 -11.75 -4.91 6.20
N ILE A 162 -12.37 -6.08 6.16
CA ILE A 162 -13.26 -6.56 7.24
C ILE A 162 -12.47 -6.74 8.53
N ALA A 163 -11.34 -7.43 8.48
CA ALA A 163 -10.49 -7.70 9.62
C ALA A 163 -9.95 -6.42 10.25
N SER A 164 -9.59 -5.41 9.45
CA SER A 164 -9.15 -4.11 9.95
C SER A 164 -10.25 -3.40 10.74
N SER A 165 -11.47 -3.38 10.20
CA SER A 165 -12.63 -2.81 10.89
C SER A 165 -12.93 -3.53 12.22
N LEU A 166 -12.98 -4.87 12.18
CA LEU A 166 -13.28 -5.70 13.34
C LEU A 166 -12.19 -5.60 14.42
N ALA A 167 -10.92 -5.65 14.02
CA ALA A 167 -9.79 -5.56 14.95
C ALA A 167 -9.81 -4.22 15.70
N VAL A 168 -10.05 -3.11 15.00
CA VAL A 168 -10.16 -1.79 15.64
C VAL A 168 -11.34 -1.75 16.59
N LYS A 169 -12.50 -2.27 16.20
CA LYS A 169 -13.69 -2.33 17.06
C LYS A 169 -13.51 -3.22 18.30
N MET A 170 -12.67 -4.25 18.23
CA MET A 170 -12.42 -5.16 19.36
C MET A 170 -11.39 -4.61 20.34
N LEU A 171 -10.39 -3.86 19.86
CA LEU A 171 -9.25 -3.41 20.65
C LEU A 171 -9.42 -2.00 21.24
N PHE A 172 -10.35 -1.20 20.70
CA PHE A 172 -10.56 0.19 21.07
C PHE A 172 -12.05 0.49 21.27
#